data_AF-A0A2V4DAT2-F1
#
_entry.id   AF-A0A2V4DAT2-F1
#
_cell.length_a   1.000
_cell.length_b   1.000
_cell.length_c   1.000
_cell.angle_alpha   90.00
_cell.angle_beta   90.00
_cell.angle_gamma   90.00
#
_symmetry.space_group_name_H-M   'P 1'
#
loop_
_entity.id
_entity.type
_entity.pdbx_description
1 polymer ?
#
loop_
_entity_poly.entity_id
_entity_poly.type
_entity_poly.pdbx_seq_one_letter_code
_entity_poly.pdbx_strand_id
1 'polypeptide(L)'
;MVIDTRWPTAREGDDMKGQMSSFDVARIVAELRPYIGSRARKSYHPHWEQVVLRLNPKEEAQIDLVVVRGKRIYLSRRDRPMPPNPSSFSMLMRKHLMNGRFVDVRQHAFDRIITLDFETRDGLRSLVIEMFRDGNVLLLDSEGVIIQPLTNVKYAKRVLKRGENYEFPPAQVDPRTLTADELSPLLANSDADIVRTLASRANLAGAYAEAICGIAEISVDRMAVDLDDDEITDLVSGLHSLTQKLDRGAGGLVILAPAAKAPLQESGNNPLGLDAV
;
A
#
# COMPACT_ATOMS: atom_id res chain seq x y z
N MET A 1 -11.36 19.90 11.31
CA MET A 1 -10.51 18.81 10.81
C MET A 1 -10.85 18.60 9.35
N VAL A 2 -10.15 19.28 8.44
CA VAL A 2 -10.34 19.13 6.99
C VAL A 2 -9.40 18.02 6.54
N ILE A 3 -9.93 17.06 5.79
CA ILE A 3 -9.26 15.79 5.55
C ILE A 3 -8.85 15.72 4.08
N ASP A 4 -7.55 15.63 3.83
CA ASP A 4 -6.98 15.56 2.48
C ASP A 4 -6.12 14.30 2.32
N THR A 5 -6.50 13.48 1.35
CA THR A 5 -5.92 12.18 1.02
C THR A 5 -4.65 12.25 0.19
N ARG A 6 -4.19 13.43 -0.20
CA ARG A 6 -3.06 13.53 -1.09
C ARG A 6 -1.77 13.18 -0.34
N TRP A 7 -1.01 12.25 -0.91
CA TRP A 7 0.39 12.06 -0.56
C TRP A 7 1.09 13.42 -0.53
N PRO A 8 1.91 13.75 0.49
CA PRO A 8 2.59 15.05 0.53
C PRO A 8 3.34 15.23 -0.78
N THR A 9 2.90 16.20 -1.57
CA THR A 9 3.70 16.70 -2.67
C THR A 9 4.96 17.23 -2.05
N ALA A 10 6.12 16.68 -2.42
CA ALA A 10 7.40 17.27 -2.06
C ALA A 10 7.34 18.75 -2.43
N ARG A 11 7.22 19.63 -1.43
CA ARG A 11 7.72 20.99 -1.55
C ARG A 11 9.24 20.86 -1.61
N GLU A 12 9.92 21.82 -2.24
CA GLU A 12 11.38 21.89 -2.15
C GLU A 12 11.79 21.79 -0.68
N GLY A 13 12.45 20.67 -0.32
CA GLY A 13 12.93 20.39 1.03
C GLY A 13 12.16 19.34 1.85
N ASP A 14 11.05 18.77 1.35
CA ASP A 14 10.29 17.74 2.09
C ASP A 14 10.51 16.34 1.51
N ASP A 15 11.05 15.42 2.32
CA ASP A 15 11.51 14.10 1.89
C ASP A 15 10.29 13.16 1.71
N MET A 16 10.10 12.60 0.51
CA MET A 16 9.01 11.64 0.28
C MET A 16 9.19 10.42 1.18
N LYS A 17 8.13 10.07 1.93
CA LYS A 17 8.09 8.85 2.76
C LYS A 17 8.58 7.63 1.95
N GLY A 18 9.67 7.02 2.40
CA GLY A 18 10.45 6.05 1.63
C GLY A 18 9.76 4.70 1.38
N GLN A 19 8.82 4.30 2.25
CA GLN A 19 8.05 3.06 2.14
C GLN A 19 6.59 3.27 2.53
N MET A 20 5.68 2.63 1.80
CA MET A 20 4.25 2.56 2.14
C MET A 20 4.02 1.60 3.31
N SER A 21 3.14 2.01 4.22
CA SER A 21 2.56 1.15 5.25
C SER A 21 1.36 0.36 4.71
N SER A 22 0.88 -0.66 5.45
CA SER A 22 -0.32 -1.42 5.09
C SER A 22 -1.57 -0.55 4.95
N PHE A 23 -1.65 0.53 5.73
CA PHE A 23 -2.71 1.53 5.62
C PHE A 23 -2.62 2.34 4.33
N ASP A 24 -1.41 2.77 3.95
CA ASP A 24 -1.18 3.47 2.68
C ASP A 24 -1.57 2.55 1.50
N VAL A 25 -1.31 1.24 1.63
CA VAL A 25 -1.75 0.23 0.66
C VAL A 25 -3.26 0.10 0.59
N ALA A 26 -3.95 0.01 1.73
CA ALA A 26 -5.41 -0.01 1.78
C ALA A 26 -6.01 1.21 1.06
N ARG A 27 -5.39 2.39 1.25
CA ARG A 27 -5.81 3.62 0.57
C ARG A 27 -5.60 3.54 -0.94
N ILE A 28 -4.44 3.07 -1.40
CA ILE A 28 -4.20 2.90 -2.84
C ILE A 28 -5.19 1.91 -3.46
N VAL A 29 -5.54 0.83 -2.75
CA VAL A 29 -6.57 -0.11 -3.21
C VAL A 29 -7.90 0.62 -3.40
N ALA A 30 -8.32 1.46 -2.45
CA ALA A 30 -9.53 2.28 -2.60
C ALA A 30 -9.44 3.27 -3.78
N GLU A 31 -8.27 3.86 -4.03
CA GLU A 31 -8.04 4.77 -5.17
C GLU A 31 -7.99 4.07 -6.52
N LEU A 32 -7.65 2.78 -6.54
CA LEU A 32 -7.64 1.96 -7.77
C LEU A 32 -9.02 1.42 -8.13
N ARG A 33 -9.94 1.27 -7.17
CA ARG A 33 -11.30 0.75 -7.41
C ARG A 33 -12.07 1.50 -8.51
N PRO A 34 -12.05 2.85 -8.59
CA PRO A 34 -12.68 3.58 -9.69
C PRO A 34 -12.16 3.22 -11.09
N TYR A 35 -10.94 2.69 -11.19
CA TYR A 35 -10.34 2.28 -12.47
C TYR A 35 -10.71 0.86 -12.88
N ILE A 36 -11.45 0.09 -12.05
CA ILE A 36 -11.97 -1.23 -12.44
C ILE A 36 -12.82 -1.07 -13.72
N GLY A 37 -12.59 -1.96 -14.69
CA GLY A 37 -13.15 -1.88 -16.04
C GLY A 37 -12.24 -1.19 -17.06
N SER A 38 -11.20 -0.48 -16.62
CA SER A 38 -10.17 0.06 -17.52
C SER A 38 -9.39 -1.06 -18.21
N ARG A 39 -8.80 -0.73 -19.37
CA ARG A 39 -7.94 -1.67 -20.10
C ARG A 39 -6.48 -1.36 -19.89
N ALA A 40 -5.67 -2.39 -19.65
CA ALA A 40 -4.22 -2.27 -19.67
C ALA A 40 -3.73 -2.04 -21.11
N ARG A 41 -2.98 -0.96 -21.36
CA ARG A 41 -2.55 -0.57 -22.72
C ARG A 41 -1.07 -0.78 -22.95
N LYS A 42 -0.25 -0.25 -22.06
CA LYS A 42 1.20 -0.26 -22.21
C LYS A 42 1.84 -0.66 -20.90
N SER A 43 2.94 -1.38 -20.98
CA SER A 43 3.82 -1.63 -19.84
C SER A 43 5.22 -1.14 -20.17
N TYR A 44 5.85 -0.51 -19.19
CA TYR A 44 7.21 0.00 -19.25
C TYR A 44 7.98 -0.43 -18.01
N HIS A 45 9.29 -0.47 -18.12
CA HIS A 45 10.20 -0.74 -17.03
C HIS A 45 11.40 0.21 -17.20
N PRO A 46 11.20 1.53 -16.93
CA PRO A 46 12.18 2.58 -17.20
C PRO A 46 13.43 2.46 -16.33
N HIS A 47 13.32 1.85 -15.17
CA HIS A 47 14.40 1.65 -14.22
C HIS A 47 14.26 0.26 -13.61
N TRP A 48 15.36 -0.33 -13.13
CA TRP A 48 15.36 -1.69 -12.57
C TRP A 48 14.45 -1.87 -11.34
N GLU A 49 14.11 -0.76 -10.67
CA GLU A 49 13.14 -0.74 -9.54
C GLU A 49 11.73 -0.33 -9.96
N GLN A 50 11.49 0.13 -11.19
CA GLN A 50 10.22 0.78 -11.55
C GLN A 50 9.49 0.05 -12.65
N VAL A 51 8.32 -0.51 -12.34
CA VAL A 51 7.38 -1.06 -13.33
C VAL A 51 6.25 -0.06 -13.50
N VAL A 52 5.92 0.26 -14.76
CA VAL A 52 4.80 1.14 -15.09
C VAL A 52 3.78 0.36 -15.91
N LEU A 53 2.52 0.43 -15.50
CA LEU A 53 1.39 -0.12 -16.24
C LEU A 53 0.40 1.01 -16.56
N ARG A 54 0.19 1.27 -17.84
CA ARG A 54 -0.75 2.28 -18.30
C ARG A 54 -2.16 1.70 -18.39
N LEU A 55 -3.08 2.28 -17.63
CA LEU A 55 -4.51 1.99 -17.68
C LEU A 55 -5.22 3.02 -18.56
N ASN A 56 -6.24 2.57 -19.28
CA ASN A 56 -7.06 3.40 -20.14
C ASN A 56 -8.53 3.26 -19.73
N PRO A 57 -8.97 4.05 -18.72
CA PRO A 57 -10.38 4.17 -18.38
C PRO A 57 -11.20 4.69 -19.57
N LYS A 58 -12.52 4.46 -19.54
CA LYS A 58 -13.42 4.81 -20.66
C LYS A 58 -13.76 6.31 -20.69
N GLU A 59 -13.91 6.91 -19.52
CA GLU A 59 -14.42 8.29 -19.34
C GLU A 59 -13.33 9.26 -18.85
N GLU A 60 -12.09 8.78 -18.71
CA GLU A 60 -10.96 9.57 -18.24
C GLU A 60 -9.74 9.40 -19.14
N ALA A 61 -8.80 10.34 -19.04
CA ALA A 61 -7.50 10.22 -19.68
C ALA A 61 -6.73 8.99 -19.19
N GLN A 62 -5.77 8.55 -20.01
CA GLN A 62 -4.86 7.48 -19.62
C GLN A 62 -4.12 7.84 -18.32
N ILE A 63 -3.92 6.84 -17.48
CA ILE A 63 -3.22 6.99 -16.22
C ILE A 63 -2.16 5.90 -16.08
N ASP A 64 -1.00 6.29 -15.58
CA ASP A 64 0.10 5.38 -15.31
C ASP A 64 0.05 4.91 -13.86
N LEU A 65 -0.07 3.60 -13.68
CA LEU A 65 0.18 2.93 -12.41
C LEU A 65 1.68 2.67 -12.29
N VAL A 66 2.34 3.40 -11.40
CA VAL A 66 3.78 3.32 -11.18
C VAL A 66 4.05 2.52 -9.93
N VAL A 67 4.77 1.42 -10.08
CA VAL A 67 5.23 0.55 -9.00
C VAL A 67 6.72 0.78 -8.82
N VAL A 68 7.11 1.19 -7.61
CA VAL A 68 8.50 1.23 -7.17
C VAL A 68 8.71 0.02 -6.26
N ARG A 69 9.46 -0.96 -6.77
CA ARG A 69 9.72 -2.25 -6.13
C ARG A 69 10.13 -2.07 -4.67
N GLY A 70 9.46 -2.81 -3.77
CA GLY A 70 9.75 -2.81 -2.33
C GLY A 70 9.35 -1.55 -1.56
N LYS A 71 8.88 -0.51 -2.26
CA LYS A 71 8.67 0.81 -1.64
C LYS A 71 7.23 1.26 -1.71
N ARG A 72 6.65 1.38 -2.91
CA ARG A 72 5.36 2.06 -3.10
C ARG A 72 4.73 1.82 -4.46
N ILE A 73 3.46 2.17 -4.54
CA ILE A 73 2.65 2.20 -5.77
C ILE A 73 1.87 3.51 -5.81
N TYR A 74 1.70 4.12 -6.98
CA TYR A 74 0.89 5.34 -7.12
C TYR A 74 0.42 5.54 -8.55
N LEU A 75 -0.63 6.35 -8.69
CA LEU A 75 -1.15 6.79 -9.96
C LEU A 75 -0.46 8.08 -10.41
N SER A 76 -0.14 8.20 -11.69
CA SER A 76 0.56 9.35 -12.25
C SER A 76 0.04 9.67 -13.66
N ARG A 77 -0.11 10.97 -13.95
CA ARG A 77 -0.37 11.49 -15.31
C ARG A 77 0.84 12.23 -15.88
N ARG A 78 1.94 12.30 -15.14
CA ARG A 78 3.16 12.97 -15.59
C ARG A 78 3.74 12.23 -16.77
N ASP A 79 4.14 12.98 -17.79
CA ASP A 79 4.92 12.41 -18.87
C ASP A 79 6.30 11.98 -18.34
N ARG A 80 6.79 10.84 -18.83
CA ARG A 80 8.06 10.28 -18.41
C ARG A 80 8.82 9.85 -19.66
N PRO A 81 10.12 10.13 -19.75
CA PRO A 81 10.94 9.57 -20.81
C PRO A 81 10.94 8.04 -20.64
N MET A 82 10.20 7.36 -21.50
CA MET A 82 10.15 5.90 -21.52
C MET A 82 11.30 5.38 -22.38
N PRO A 83 12.01 4.32 -21.95
CA PRO A 83 13.10 3.76 -22.74
C PRO A 83 12.56 3.31 -24.11
N PRO A 84 13.26 3.60 -25.21
CA PRO A 84 12.80 3.25 -26.56
C PRO A 84 12.70 1.73 -26.75
N ASN A 85 13.60 0.97 -26.10
CA ASN A 85 13.59 -0.48 -26.12
C ASN A 85 12.91 -1.04 -24.86
N PRO A 86 11.82 -1.82 -25.00
CA PRO A 86 11.15 -2.41 -23.85
C PRO A 86 12.02 -3.50 -23.23
N SER A 87 12.06 -3.55 -21.90
CA SER A 87 12.71 -4.65 -21.18
C SER A 87 12.00 -5.99 -21.43
N SER A 88 12.68 -7.11 -21.16
CA SER A 88 12.09 -8.45 -21.23
C SER A 88 10.84 -8.60 -20.36
N PHE A 89 10.87 -8.04 -19.14
CA PHE A 89 9.71 -8.04 -18.25
C PHE A 89 8.56 -7.18 -18.79
N SER A 90 8.85 -6.00 -19.36
CA SER A 90 7.83 -5.16 -20.02
C SER A 90 7.18 -5.87 -21.20
N MET A 91 7.97 -6.59 -22.00
CA MET A 91 7.45 -7.37 -23.13
C MET A 91 6.57 -8.53 -22.66
N LEU A 92 6.95 -9.19 -21.57
CA LEU A 92 6.15 -10.25 -20.96
C LEU A 92 4.82 -9.70 -20.42
N MET A 93 4.85 -8.58 -19.69
CA MET A 93 3.64 -7.89 -19.24
C MET A 93 2.73 -7.50 -20.41
N ARG A 94 3.29 -7.00 -21.52
CA ARG A 94 2.51 -6.72 -22.75
C ARG A 94 1.91 -7.98 -23.35
N LYS A 95 2.67 -9.08 -23.44
CA LYS A 95 2.17 -10.35 -23.99
C LYS A 95 0.94 -10.86 -23.25
N HIS A 96 0.91 -10.71 -21.92
CA HIS A 96 -0.13 -11.31 -21.10
C HIS A 96 -1.25 -10.35 -20.69
N LEU A 97 -0.98 -9.06 -20.48
CA LEU A 97 -1.96 -8.11 -19.94
C LEU A 97 -2.51 -7.13 -20.97
N MET A 98 -1.89 -6.98 -22.15
CA MET A 98 -2.31 -5.95 -23.11
C MET A 98 -3.76 -6.17 -23.56
N ASN A 99 -4.54 -5.08 -23.53
CA ASN A 99 -5.99 -5.04 -23.72
C ASN A 99 -6.81 -5.85 -22.70
N GLY A 100 -6.19 -6.46 -21.70
CA GLY A 100 -6.86 -7.08 -20.57
C GLY A 100 -7.69 -6.05 -19.81
N ARG A 101 -8.89 -6.45 -19.41
CA ARG A 101 -9.79 -5.64 -18.59
C ARG A 101 -9.38 -5.80 -17.13
N PHE A 102 -9.05 -4.70 -16.46
CA PHE A 102 -8.85 -4.69 -15.02
C PHE A 102 -10.18 -5.00 -14.32
N VAL A 103 -10.25 -6.07 -13.54
CA VAL A 103 -11.51 -6.58 -12.97
C VAL A 103 -11.56 -6.52 -11.45
N ASP A 104 -10.42 -6.61 -10.77
CA ASP A 104 -10.38 -6.55 -9.31
C ASP A 104 -9.05 -6.01 -8.78
N VAL A 105 -9.10 -5.37 -7.61
CA VAL A 105 -7.94 -4.98 -6.82
C VAL A 105 -8.19 -5.27 -5.35
N ARG A 106 -7.25 -5.99 -4.75
CA ARG A 106 -7.32 -6.38 -3.35
C ARG A 106 -5.98 -6.27 -2.66
N GLN A 107 -6.03 -5.84 -1.41
CA GLN A 107 -4.94 -6.02 -0.46
C GLN A 107 -5.00 -7.44 0.09
N HIS A 108 -3.87 -8.11 0.22
CA HIS A 108 -3.83 -9.39 0.93
C HIS A 108 -3.79 -9.16 2.44
N ALA A 109 -4.80 -9.67 3.15
CA ALA A 109 -5.00 -9.43 4.59
C ALA A 109 -4.87 -7.93 4.90
N PHE A 110 -3.94 -7.56 5.77
CA PHE A 110 -3.52 -6.19 6.03
C PHE A 110 -2.00 -6.03 5.90
N ASP A 111 -1.44 -6.65 4.86
CA ASP A 111 -0.02 -6.56 4.54
C ASP A 111 0.22 -5.62 3.34
N ARG A 112 1.49 -5.31 3.07
CA ARG A 112 1.95 -4.46 1.97
C ARG A 112 2.01 -5.24 0.66
N ILE A 113 0.92 -5.91 0.32
CA ILE A 113 0.77 -6.75 -0.87
C ILE A 113 -0.53 -6.40 -1.57
N ILE A 114 -0.43 -6.03 -2.84
CA ILE A 114 -1.58 -5.75 -3.71
C ILE A 114 -1.65 -6.81 -4.79
N THR A 115 -2.85 -7.31 -5.05
CA THR A 115 -3.14 -8.12 -6.24
C THR A 115 -4.08 -7.34 -7.16
N LEU A 116 -3.70 -7.22 -8.43
CA LEU A 116 -4.50 -6.63 -9.50
C LEU A 116 -4.88 -7.73 -10.49
N ASP A 117 -6.16 -7.94 -10.71
CA ASP A 117 -6.63 -8.98 -11.62
C ASP A 117 -7.08 -8.39 -12.95
N PHE A 118 -6.68 -9.07 -14.02
CA PHE A 118 -7.00 -8.71 -15.39
C PHE A 118 -7.65 -9.89 -16.10
N GLU A 119 -8.83 -9.66 -16.65
CA GLU A 119 -9.47 -10.58 -17.59
C GLU A 119 -8.86 -10.37 -18.97
N THR A 120 -8.23 -11.41 -19.51
CA THR A 120 -7.53 -11.37 -20.79
C THR A 120 -8.12 -12.41 -21.74
N ARG A 121 -7.75 -12.35 -23.03
CA ARG A 121 -8.18 -13.39 -23.99
C ARG A 121 -7.70 -14.80 -23.62
N ASP A 122 -6.59 -14.88 -22.86
CA ASP A 122 -5.93 -16.12 -22.47
C ASP A 122 -6.31 -16.51 -21.02
N GLY A 123 -7.44 -16.00 -20.51
CA GLY A 123 -7.93 -16.22 -19.15
C GLY A 123 -7.57 -15.12 -18.15
N LEU A 124 -7.84 -15.37 -16.87
CA LEU A 124 -7.50 -14.47 -15.76
C LEU A 124 -5.98 -14.40 -15.58
N ARG A 125 -5.46 -13.19 -15.37
CA ARG A 125 -4.06 -12.93 -15.02
C ARG A 125 -4.00 -12.04 -13.80
N SER A 126 -3.18 -12.39 -12.83
CA SER A 126 -3.02 -11.62 -11.60
C SER A 126 -1.62 -11.00 -11.55
N LEU A 127 -1.55 -9.70 -11.27
CA LEU A 127 -0.32 -8.99 -10.98
C LEU A 127 -0.21 -8.78 -9.48
N VAL A 128 0.70 -9.53 -8.84
CA VAL A 128 0.98 -9.43 -7.40
C VAL A 128 2.16 -8.50 -7.18
N ILE A 129 2.01 -7.53 -6.28
CA ILE A 129 3.01 -6.51 -5.99
C ILE A 129 3.32 -6.57 -4.49
N GLU A 130 4.52 -7.01 -4.16
CA GLU A 130 5.05 -7.06 -2.78
C GLU A 130 5.88 -5.81 -2.50
N MET A 131 5.50 -5.04 -1.47
CA MET A 131 6.13 -3.76 -1.08
C MET A 131 6.75 -3.81 0.32
N PHE A 132 7.34 -4.95 0.66
CA PHE A 132 8.10 -5.14 1.89
C PHE A 132 9.49 -5.71 1.56
N ARG A 133 10.49 -5.42 2.42
CA ARG A 133 11.90 -5.76 2.17
C ARG A 133 12.33 -5.24 0.79
N ASP A 134 12.96 -6.06 -0.04
CA ASP A 134 13.34 -5.71 -1.41
C ASP A 134 12.14 -5.64 -2.37
N GLY A 135 10.99 -6.22 -2.00
CA GLY A 135 9.78 -6.31 -2.80
C GLY A 135 9.90 -7.07 -4.12
N ASN A 136 8.75 -7.28 -4.76
CA ASN A 136 8.68 -7.99 -6.03
C ASN A 136 7.41 -7.61 -6.81
N VAL A 137 7.44 -7.87 -8.11
CA VAL A 137 6.26 -7.76 -8.99
C VAL A 137 6.15 -9.09 -9.73
N LEU A 138 5.08 -9.83 -9.51
CA LEU A 138 4.88 -11.17 -10.08
C LEU A 138 3.66 -11.17 -10.97
N LEU A 139 3.81 -11.74 -12.17
CA LEU A 139 2.68 -12.07 -13.02
C LEU A 139 2.32 -13.54 -12.82
N LEU A 140 1.05 -13.80 -12.50
CA LEU A 140 0.49 -15.13 -12.29
C LEU A 140 -0.52 -15.48 -13.38
N ASP A 141 -0.74 -16.78 -13.59
CA ASP A 141 -1.86 -17.29 -14.38
C ASP A 141 -3.12 -17.52 -13.56
N SER A 142 -4.14 -18.09 -14.19
CA SER A 142 -5.45 -18.35 -13.58
C SER A 142 -5.42 -19.41 -12.48
N GLU A 143 -4.37 -20.22 -12.41
CA GLU A 143 -4.19 -21.26 -11.39
C GLU A 143 -3.28 -20.77 -10.24
N GLY A 144 -2.79 -19.53 -10.31
CA GLY A 144 -1.87 -18.96 -9.32
C GLY A 144 -0.40 -19.35 -9.55
N VAL A 145 -0.08 -19.97 -10.70
CA VAL A 145 1.29 -20.30 -11.07
C VAL A 145 2.02 -19.04 -11.54
N ILE A 146 3.24 -18.85 -11.06
CA ILE A 146 4.09 -17.72 -11.43
C ILE A 146 4.51 -17.86 -12.90
N ILE A 147 4.00 -16.99 -13.75
CA ILE A 147 4.46 -16.86 -15.15
C ILE A 147 5.87 -16.27 -15.16
N GLN A 148 6.07 -15.19 -14.41
CA GLN A 148 7.38 -14.54 -14.26
C GLN A 148 7.37 -13.58 -13.06
N PRO A 149 8.33 -13.70 -12.13
CA PRO A 149 8.63 -12.63 -11.19
C PRO A 149 9.58 -11.61 -11.82
N LEU A 150 9.53 -10.36 -11.35
CA LEU A 150 10.51 -9.34 -11.70
C LEU A 150 11.92 -9.74 -11.23
N THR A 151 12.01 -10.37 -10.05
CA THR A 151 13.25 -10.93 -9.52
C THR A 151 12.99 -12.33 -8.97
N ASN A 152 13.83 -13.29 -9.36
CA ASN A 152 13.80 -14.64 -8.78
C ASN A 152 14.33 -14.58 -7.35
N VAL A 153 13.56 -15.07 -6.38
CA VAL A 153 13.96 -15.05 -4.96
C VAL A 153 13.63 -16.38 -4.31
N LYS A 154 14.58 -16.91 -3.53
CA LYS A 154 14.36 -18.07 -2.66
C LYS A 154 14.36 -17.62 -1.21
N TYR A 155 13.22 -17.71 -0.54
CA TYR A 155 13.10 -17.53 0.90
C TYR A 155 13.16 -18.87 1.61
N ALA A 156 13.24 -18.86 2.94
CA ALA A 156 13.26 -20.08 3.75
C ALA A 156 12.00 -20.94 3.57
N LYS A 157 10.83 -20.30 3.43
CA LYS A 157 9.52 -21.00 3.35
C LYS A 157 8.86 -20.99 1.98
N ARG A 158 9.37 -20.22 1.01
CA ARG A 158 8.74 -20.08 -0.33
C ARG A 158 9.75 -19.72 -1.41
N VAL A 159 9.44 -20.08 -2.66
CA VAL A 159 10.27 -19.77 -3.84
C VAL A 159 9.46 -18.94 -4.81
N LEU A 160 9.99 -17.79 -5.21
CA LEU A 160 9.41 -16.92 -6.23
C LEU A 160 10.19 -17.13 -7.53
N LYS A 161 9.73 -18.05 -8.37
CA LYS A 161 10.35 -18.39 -9.66
C LYS A 161 9.26 -18.80 -10.65
N ARG A 162 9.51 -18.60 -11.95
CA ARG A 162 8.67 -19.10 -13.04
C ARG A 162 8.34 -20.59 -12.86
N GLY A 163 7.06 -20.93 -12.98
CA GLY A 163 6.53 -22.29 -12.92
C GLY A 163 6.16 -22.76 -11.52
N GLU A 164 6.53 -22.03 -10.47
CA GLU A 164 6.14 -22.34 -9.09
C GLU A 164 4.76 -21.74 -8.78
N ASN A 165 3.99 -22.39 -7.90
CA ASN A 165 2.78 -21.79 -7.33
C ASN A 165 3.16 -20.60 -6.43
N TYR A 166 2.43 -19.50 -6.58
CA TYR A 166 2.64 -18.34 -5.71
C TYR A 166 2.05 -18.60 -4.33
N GLU A 167 2.88 -18.42 -3.30
CA GLU A 167 2.46 -18.46 -1.90
C GLU A 167 2.70 -17.10 -1.25
N PHE A 168 1.65 -16.57 -0.62
CA PHE A 168 1.75 -15.38 0.21
C PHE A 168 2.74 -15.59 1.37
N PRO A 169 3.39 -14.52 1.88
CA PRO A 169 4.17 -14.66 3.10
C PRO A 169 3.26 -15.06 4.27
N PRO A 170 3.82 -15.57 5.39
CA PRO A 170 3.05 -15.88 6.58
C PRO A 170 2.19 -14.69 7.01
N ALA A 171 0.90 -14.93 7.30
CA ALA A 171 -0.02 -13.89 7.71
C ALA A 171 0.49 -13.17 8.96
N GLN A 172 0.35 -11.84 8.96
CA GLN A 172 0.57 -10.99 10.12
C GLN A 172 -0.76 -10.69 10.80
N VAL A 173 -0.70 -10.18 12.03
CA VAL A 173 -1.87 -9.66 12.74
C VAL A 173 -2.56 -8.60 11.88
N ASP A 174 -3.87 -8.73 11.72
CA ASP A 174 -4.71 -7.73 11.05
C ASP A 174 -5.22 -6.72 12.10
N PRO A 175 -4.75 -5.47 12.08
CA PRO A 175 -5.20 -4.45 13.03
C PRO A 175 -6.70 -4.17 12.95
N ARG A 176 -7.36 -4.46 11.83
CA ARG A 176 -8.79 -4.13 11.65
C ARG A 176 -9.73 -5.05 12.42
N THR A 177 -9.24 -6.23 12.79
CA THR A 177 -10.01 -7.25 13.52
C THR A 177 -9.53 -7.42 14.95
N LEU A 178 -8.55 -6.61 15.38
CA LEU A 178 -7.88 -6.76 16.65
C LEU A 178 -8.82 -6.41 17.80
N THR A 179 -9.02 -7.34 18.73
CA THR A 179 -9.85 -7.10 19.93
C THR A 179 -8.99 -6.73 21.14
N ALA A 180 -9.63 -6.24 22.21
CA ALA A 180 -8.95 -5.98 23.49
C ALA A 180 -8.33 -7.27 24.06
N ASP A 181 -9.04 -8.39 23.95
CA ASP A 181 -8.58 -9.71 24.40
C ASP A 181 -7.35 -10.20 23.62
N GLU A 182 -7.23 -9.85 22.34
CA GLU A 182 -6.08 -10.16 21.51
C GLU A 182 -4.91 -9.19 21.72
N LEU A 183 -5.20 -7.91 21.99
CA LEU A 183 -4.19 -6.87 22.20
C LEU A 183 -3.53 -6.95 23.58
N SER A 184 -4.30 -7.21 24.63
CA SER A 184 -3.83 -7.31 26.01
C SER A 184 -2.59 -8.22 26.18
N PRO A 185 -2.56 -9.48 25.69
CA PRO A 185 -1.37 -10.33 25.81
C PRO A 185 -0.17 -9.83 24.98
N LEU A 186 -0.39 -9.08 23.88
CA LEU A 186 0.71 -8.51 23.10
C LEU A 186 1.41 -7.39 23.87
N LEU A 187 0.63 -6.58 24.60
CA LEU A 187 1.09 -5.48 25.42
C LEU A 187 1.78 -5.96 26.71
N ALA A 188 1.13 -6.89 27.44
CA ALA A 188 1.64 -7.43 28.70
C ALA A 188 3.01 -8.14 28.56
N ASN A 189 3.30 -8.71 27.39
CA ASN A 189 4.57 -9.38 27.11
C ASN A 189 5.64 -8.44 26.54
N SER A 190 5.41 -7.12 26.52
CA SER A 190 6.31 -6.14 25.88
C SER A 190 7.06 -5.31 26.91
N ASP A 191 8.35 -5.12 26.65
CA ASP A 191 9.27 -4.28 27.43
C ASP A 191 9.53 -2.92 26.76
N ALA A 192 8.74 -2.58 25.74
CA ALA A 192 8.86 -1.34 24.98
C ALA A 192 7.67 -0.39 25.22
N ASP A 193 7.83 0.86 24.76
CA ASP A 193 6.73 1.83 24.71
C ASP A 193 5.58 1.35 23.81
N ILE A 194 4.41 1.95 24.01
CA ILE A 194 3.18 1.58 23.31
C ILE A 194 3.33 1.68 21.78
N VAL A 195 4.00 2.72 21.27
CA VAL A 195 4.18 2.94 19.83
C VAL A 195 5.03 1.84 19.21
N ARG A 196 6.16 1.51 19.81
CA ARG A 196 7.05 0.43 19.34
C ARG A 196 6.40 -0.95 19.48
N THR A 197 5.61 -1.15 20.53
CA THR A 197 4.90 -2.41 20.76
C THR A 197 3.84 -2.63 19.69
N LEU A 198 2.99 -1.64 19.43
CA LEU A 198 1.99 -1.70 18.35
C LEU A 198 2.64 -1.89 16.98
N ALA A 199 3.78 -1.24 16.72
CA ALA A 199 4.50 -1.39 15.46
C ALA A 199 5.13 -2.76 15.23
N SER A 200 5.73 -3.34 16.27
CA SER A 200 6.41 -4.63 16.16
C SER A 200 5.49 -5.83 16.28
N ARG A 201 4.40 -5.73 17.05
CA ARG A 201 3.55 -6.87 17.42
C ARG A 201 2.15 -6.82 16.82
N ALA A 202 1.61 -5.63 16.62
CA ALA A 202 0.25 -5.43 16.10
C ALA A 202 0.22 -4.95 14.64
N ASN A 203 1.37 -4.97 13.94
CA ASN A 203 1.46 -4.58 12.52
C ASN A 203 0.95 -3.15 12.23
N LEU A 204 1.14 -2.24 13.19
CA LEU A 204 0.73 -0.83 13.09
C LEU A 204 1.93 0.07 12.82
N ALA A 205 2.07 0.61 11.61
CA ALA A 205 3.17 1.53 11.33
C ALA A 205 3.22 2.67 12.38
N GLY A 206 4.41 3.04 12.86
CA GLY A 206 4.58 3.87 14.07
C GLY A 206 3.74 5.15 14.08
N ALA A 207 3.66 5.83 12.93
CA ALA A 207 2.77 6.98 12.75
C ALA A 207 1.30 6.67 13.11
N TYR A 208 0.75 5.54 12.66
CA TYR A 208 -0.61 5.11 12.99
C TYR A 208 -0.75 4.72 14.46
N ALA A 209 0.29 4.11 15.04
CA ALA A 209 0.31 3.83 16.48
C ALA A 209 0.25 5.13 17.30
N GLU A 210 1.03 6.16 16.94
CA GLU A 210 0.97 7.49 17.54
C GLU A 210 -0.42 8.13 17.38
N ALA A 211 -1.03 8.03 16.20
CA ALA A 211 -2.37 8.55 15.95
C ALA A 211 -3.45 7.88 16.82
N ILE A 212 -3.35 6.56 17.01
CA ILE A 212 -4.28 5.82 17.88
C ILE A 212 -4.05 6.20 19.34
N CYS A 213 -2.80 6.34 19.79
CA CYS A 213 -2.49 6.85 21.14
C CYS A 213 -3.10 8.24 21.36
N GLY A 214 -3.00 9.13 20.36
CA GLY A 214 -3.61 10.45 20.42
C GLY A 214 -5.15 10.44 20.45
N ILE A 215 -5.80 9.46 19.79
CA ILE A 215 -7.26 9.28 19.87
C ILE A 215 -7.67 8.74 21.25
N ALA A 216 -6.87 7.85 21.83
CA ALA A 216 -7.11 7.24 23.14
C ALA A 216 -6.60 8.10 24.30
N GLU A 217 -6.06 9.30 24.04
CA GLU A 217 -5.46 10.20 25.05
C GLU A 217 -4.32 9.55 25.87
N ILE A 218 -3.60 8.58 25.29
CA ILE A 218 -2.47 7.88 25.90
C ILE A 218 -1.14 8.50 25.46
N SER A 219 -0.22 8.69 26.41
CA SER A 219 1.13 9.19 26.10
C SER A 219 1.95 8.19 25.29
N VAL A 220 2.62 8.66 24.24
CA VAL A 220 3.39 7.81 23.30
C VAL A 220 4.63 7.15 23.90
N ASP A 221 5.15 7.70 25.00
CA ASP A 221 6.29 7.19 25.76
C ASP A 221 5.88 6.22 26.88
N ARG A 222 4.59 5.99 27.07
CA ARG A 222 4.09 5.04 28.07
C ARG A 222 4.49 3.61 27.72
N MET A 223 4.91 2.86 28.73
CA MET A 223 5.25 1.45 28.57
C MET A 223 3.99 0.63 28.27
N ALA A 224 4.08 -0.28 27.30
CA ALA A 224 2.95 -1.10 26.89
C ALA A 224 2.38 -1.97 28.02
N VAL A 225 3.25 -2.44 28.93
CA VAL A 225 2.87 -3.27 30.08
C VAL A 225 2.10 -2.51 31.16
N ASP A 226 2.16 -1.18 31.16
CA ASP A 226 1.55 -0.32 32.18
C ASP A 226 0.15 0.19 31.79
N LEU A 227 -0.43 -0.31 30.68
CA LEU A 227 -1.78 0.05 30.25
C LEU A 227 -2.81 -0.78 31.01
N ASP A 228 -3.90 -0.13 31.44
CA ASP A 228 -5.05 -0.81 32.04
C ASP A 228 -6.09 -1.26 30.99
N ASP A 229 -7.09 -2.02 31.44
CA ASP A 229 -8.09 -2.62 30.55
C ASP A 229 -8.97 -1.55 29.84
N ASP A 230 -9.21 -0.41 30.48
CA ASP A 230 -9.99 0.69 29.90
C ASP A 230 -9.18 1.36 28.78
N GLU A 231 -7.90 1.62 29.02
CA GLU A 231 -6.97 2.17 28.03
C GLU A 231 -6.77 1.25 26.83
N ILE A 232 -6.69 -0.06 27.06
CA ILE A 232 -6.64 -1.06 25.98
C ILE A 232 -7.93 -1.01 25.14
N THR A 233 -9.08 -0.86 25.79
CA THR A 233 -10.38 -0.74 25.12
C THR A 233 -10.47 0.54 24.28
N ASP A 234 -9.93 1.65 24.79
CA ASP A 234 -9.85 2.93 24.08
C ASP A 234 -8.91 2.87 22.87
N LEU A 235 -7.75 2.19 22.99
CA LEU A 235 -6.86 1.94 21.85
C LEU A 235 -7.56 1.17 20.72
N VAL A 236 -8.26 0.08 21.07
CA VAL A 236 -8.99 -0.74 20.09
C VAL A 236 -10.12 0.07 19.44
N SER A 237 -10.84 0.87 20.22
CA SER A 237 -11.88 1.77 19.71
C SER A 237 -11.30 2.83 18.77
N GLY A 238 -10.16 3.42 19.12
CA GLY A 238 -9.43 4.37 18.27
C GLY A 238 -8.96 3.74 16.96
N LEU A 239 -8.45 2.51 17.02
CA LEU A 239 -8.04 1.72 15.85
C LEU A 239 -9.22 1.46 14.92
N HIS A 240 -10.35 0.96 15.43
CA HIS A 240 -11.56 0.74 14.64
C HIS A 240 -12.14 2.02 14.03
N SER A 241 -12.08 3.14 14.76
CA SER A 241 -12.47 4.45 14.24
C SER A 241 -11.60 4.85 13.05
N LEU A 242 -10.28 4.64 13.15
CA LEU A 242 -9.32 4.99 12.12
C LEU A 242 -9.47 4.13 10.85
N THR A 243 -9.65 2.82 11.01
CA THR A 243 -9.85 1.89 9.90
C THR A 243 -11.18 2.14 9.19
N GLN A 244 -12.26 2.40 9.94
CA GLN A 244 -13.55 2.75 9.35
C GLN A 244 -13.49 4.06 8.52
N LYS A 245 -12.72 5.06 8.98
CA LYS A 245 -12.51 6.31 8.22
C LYS A 245 -11.77 6.06 6.91
N LEU A 246 -10.79 5.15 6.90
CA LEU A 246 -10.06 4.77 5.69
C LEU A 246 -10.96 4.06 4.67
N ASP A 247 -11.80 3.13 5.13
CA ASP A 247 -12.70 2.37 4.25
C ASP A 247 -13.79 3.24 3.62
N ARG A 248 -14.32 4.22 4.38
CA ARG A 248 -15.36 5.14 3.91
C ARG A 248 -14.84 6.21 2.95
N GLY A 249 -13.52 6.30 2.75
CA GLY A 249 -12.91 7.24 1.81
C GLY A 249 -13.07 8.73 2.19
N ALA A 250 -13.46 9.01 3.44
CA ALA A 250 -13.61 10.37 3.95
C ALA A 250 -12.22 10.93 4.33
N GLY A 251 -11.43 11.24 3.31
CA GLY A 251 -10.14 11.90 3.46
C GLY A 251 -8.97 10.97 3.86
N GLY A 252 -7.76 11.52 3.98
CA GLY A 252 -6.55 10.78 4.37
C GLY A 252 -5.87 11.38 5.58
N LEU A 253 -5.00 10.57 6.19
CA LEU A 253 -4.35 10.86 7.46
C LEU A 253 -2.93 11.36 7.19
N VAL A 254 -2.71 12.67 7.34
CA VAL A 254 -1.36 13.22 7.42
C VAL A 254 -0.91 13.08 8.86
N ILE A 255 -0.03 12.12 9.11
CA ILE A 255 0.60 11.95 10.41
C ILE A 255 1.90 12.73 10.35
N LEU A 256 1.84 13.98 10.80
CA LEU A 256 3.00 14.85 10.93
C LEU A 256 3.89 14.27 12.01
N ALA A 257 5.17 14.03 11.69
CA ALA A 257 6.18 13.66 12.67
C ALA A 257 6.18 14.66 13.85
N PRO A 258 6.52 14.24 15.08
CA PRO A 258 6.41 15.11 16.23
C PRO A 258 7.30 16.35 16.09
N ALA A 259 6.64 17.51 16.07
CA ALA A 259 7.14 18.84 16.40
C ALA A 259 8.41 19.37 15.69
N ALA A 260 8.18 20.11 14.60
CA ALA A 260 8.60 21.51 14.58
C ALA A 260 7.36 22.39 14.38
N LYS A 261 6.81 22.87 15.52
CA LYS A 261 5.86 24.00 15.67
C LYS A 261 5.23 24.55 14.37
N ALA A 262 4.05 24.07 13.99
CA ALA A 262 3.16 24.83 13.12
C ALA A 262 1.69 24.56 13.50
N PRO A 263 0.83 25.60 13.53
CA PRO A 263 -0.61 25.41 13.73
C PRO A 263 -1.19 24.58 12.59
N LEU A 264 -2.28 23.86 12.88
CA LEU A 264 -3.07 23.05 11.95
C LEU A 264 -3.36 23.85 10.66
N GLN A 265 -2.69 23.52 9.56
CA GLN A 265 -2.89 24.17 8.27
C GLN A 265 -3.90 23.40 7.42
N GLU A 266 -4.79 24.14 6.77
CA GLU A 266 -5.71 23.60 5.77
C GLU A 266 -4.94 23.01 4.60
N SER A 267 -5.36 21.82 4.20
CA SER A 267 -4.81 21.06 3.09
C SER A 267 -5.33 21.61 1.76
N GLY A 268 -4.56 22.52 1.15
CA GLY A 268 -4.89 23.19 -0.12
C GLY A 268 -4.74 22.28 -1.35
N ASN A 269 -5.64 22.45 -2.33
CA ASN A 269 -5.84 21.77 -3.64
C ASN A 269 -4.65 21.02 -4.27
N ASN A 270 -4.98 19.92 -4.99
CA ASN A 270 -4.02 19.05 -5.70
C ASN A 270 -3.24 19.84 -6.76
N PRO A 271 -1.98 20.24 -6.52
CA PRO A 271 -1.20 20.94 -7.53
C PRO A 271 -0.70 19.99 -8.63
N LEU A 272 -0.93 18.67 -8.52
CA LEU A 272 -0.59 17.69 -9.56
C LEU A 272 -1.82 17.16 -10.32
N GLY A 273 -3.00 17.69 -10.00
CA GLY A 273 -4.23 17.57 -10.78
C GLY A 273 -4.50 18.79 -11.66
N LEU A 274 -3.64 19.81 -11.59
CA LEU A 274 -3.71 21.04 -12.37
C LEU A 274 -2.29 21.38 -12.82
N ASP A 275 -1.83 20.70 -13.87
CA ASP A 275 -0.88 21.28 -14.83
C ASP A 275 -1.29 20.72 -16.19
N ALA A 276 -2.49 21.16 -16.61
CA ALA A 276 -2.86 21.20 -18.01
C ALA A 276 -2.52 22.61 -18.51
N VAL A 277 -1.23 22.84 -18.78
CA VAL A 277 -0.72 23.74 -19.82
C VAL A 277 0.52 23.10 -20.42
#